data_AF-A0A351NU91-F1
#
_entry.id   AF-A0A351NU91-F1
#
_cell.length_a   1.000
_cell.length_b   1.000
_cell.length_c   1.000
_cell.angle_alpha   90.00
_cell.angle_beta   90.00
_cell.angle_gamma   90.00
#
_symmetry.space_group_name_H-M   'P 1'
#
loop_
_entity.id
_entity.type
_entity.pdbx_description
1 polymer ?
#
loop_
_entity_poly.entity_id
_entity_poly.type
_entity_poly.pdbx_seq_one_letter_code
_entity_poly.pdbx_strand_id
1 'polypeptide(L)'
;MRTSTLLRKIHYWGSFSIALPLIIMIGAGLLLMVKKEFDWIQPPSQKGIERQLVPMASMQDLFDAASAVEVAEFTRWDQLQRADLKPGKGIIKFVSKT
;
A
#
# COMPACT_ATOMS: atom_id res chain seq x y z
N MET A 1 22.95 -2.17 -45.08
CA MET A 1 23.44 -1.24 -44.04
C MET A 1 24.69 -1.83 -43.41
N ARG A 2 25.70 -1.01 -43.05
CA ARG A 2 26.84 -1.50 -42.26
C ARG A 2 26.34 -1.95 -40.88
N THR A 3 26.80 -3.08 -40.38
CA THR A 3 26.45 -3.61 -39.05
C THR A 3 26.66 -2.58 -37.94
N SER A 4 27.73 -1.79 -38.04
CA SER A 4 28.02 -0.70 -37.10
C SER A 4 26.94 0.40 -37.06
N THR A 5 26.32 0.75 -38.18
CA THR A 5 25.25 1.77 -38.20
C THR A 5 23.92 1.21 -37.70
N LEU A 6 23.67 -0.08 -37.91
CA LEU A 6 22.52 -0.77 -37.33
C LEU A 6 22.62 -0.84 -35.80
N LEU A 7 23.77 -1.25 -35.27
CA LEU A 7 24.01 -1.35 -33.82
C LEU A 7 23.85 0.01 -33.12
N ARG A 8 24.32 1.10 -33.73
CA ARG A 8 24.13 2.46 -33.19
C ARG A 8 22.65 2.84 -33.10
N LYS A 9 21.83 2.52 -34.11
CA LYS A 9 20.39 2.79 -34.09
C LYS A 9 19.68 1.94 -33.03
N ILE A 10 20.02 0.66 -32.93
CA ILE A 10 19.47 -0.25 -31.91
C ILE A 10 19.83 0.24 -30.52
N HIS A 11 21.10 0.60 -30.28
CA HIS A 11 21.51 1.12 -28.98
C HIS A 11 20.76 2.41 -28.63
N TYR A 12 20.60 3.34 -29.57
CA TYR A 12 19.89 4.60 -29.32
C TYR A 12 18.42 4.37 -28.92
N TRP A 13 17.66 3.64 -29.73
CA TRP A 13 16.23 3.40 -29.48
C TRP A 13 15.97 2.37 -28.36
N GLY A 14 16.82 1.35 -28.27
CA GLY A 14 16.78 0.34 -27.22
C GLY A 14 17.10 0.93 -25.86
N SER A 15 18.13 1.78 -25.74
CA SER A 15 18.45 2.46 -24.48
C SER A 15 17.30 3.34 -24.01
N PHE A 16 16.64 4.09 -24.90
CA PHE A 16 15.47 4.90 -24.51
C PHE A 16 14.32 4.03 -24.00
N SER A 17 14.03 2.93 -24.70
CA SER A 17 12.96 1.98 -24.35
C SER A 17 13.20 1.30 -22.98
N ILE A 18 14.46 1.10 -22.60
CA ILE A 18 14.85 0.52 -21.30
C ILE A 18 14.93 1.59 -20.20
N ALA A 19 15.45 2.77 -20.53
CA ALA A 19 15.64 3.85 -19.55
C ALA A 19 14.31 4.34 -18.98
N LEU A 20 13.25 4.43 -19.80
CA LEU A 20 11.95 4.90 -19.36
C LEU A 20 11.33 4.05 -18.22
N PRO A 21 11.15 2.72 -18.36
CA PRO A 21 10.64 1.90 -17.26
C PRO A 21 11.59 1.87 -16.07
N LEU A 22 12.91 1.96 -16.30
CA LEU A 22 13.89 2.02 -15.22
C LEU A 22 13.72 3.28 -14.35
N ILE A 23 13.53 4.45 -14.98
CA ILE A 23 13.28 5.71 -14.28
C ILE A 23 11.99 5.64 -13.47
N ILE A 24 10.93 5.06 -14.03
CA ILE A 24 9.65 4.87 -13.32
C ILE A 24 9.86 3.97 -12.08
N MET A 25 10.57 2.85 -12.25
CA MET A 25 10.86 1.92 -11.16
C MET A 25 11.69 2.57 -10.05
N ILE A 26 12.72 3.34 -10.40
CA ILE A 26 13.55 4.08 -9.43
C ILE A 26 12.70 5.14 -8.72
N GLY A 27 11.95 5.95 -9.45
CA GLY A 27 11.09 6.99 -8.89
C GLY A 27 10.04 6.42 -7.93
N ALA A 28 9.37 5.33 -8.33
CA ALA A 28 8.43 4.62 -7.47
C ALA A 28 9.12 4.06 -6.22
N GLY A 29 10.32 3.47 -6.36
CA GLY A 29 11.10 2.97 -5.23
C GLY A 29 11.46 4.07 -4.23
N LEU A 30 11.89 5.24 -4.71
CA LEU A 30 12.19 6.39 -3.86
C LEU A 30 10.94 6.89 -3.12
N LEU A 31 9.82 7.03 -3.82
CA LEU A 31 8.54 7.42 -3.21
C LEU A 31 8.08 6.41 -2.14
N LEU A 32 8.25 5.10 -2.40
CA LEU A 32 7.90 4.05 -1.45
C LEU A 32 8.80 4.06 -0.21
N MET A 33 10.06 4.47 -0.35
CA MET A 33 10.99 4.59 0.78
C MET A 33 10.55 5.69 1.75
N VAL A 34 10.06 6.82 1.22
CA VAL A 34 9.61 7.98 2.03
C VAL A 34 8.13 7.97 2.35
N LYS A 35 7.39 6.90 2.03
CA LYS A 35 5.92 6.86 2.17
C LYS A 35 5.39 7.15 3.58
N LYS A 36 6.23 7.02 4.61
CA LYS A 36 5.87 7.27 6.02
C LYS A 36 6.19 8.68 6.50
N GLU A 37 6.95 9.44 5.73
CA GLU A 37 7.38 10.80 6.07
C GLU A 37 6.42 11.86 5.53
N PHE A 38 5.51 11.48 4.62
CA PHE A 38 4.57 12.39 3.97
C PHE A 38 3.13 11.87 4.09
N ASP A 39 2.28 12.64 4.79
CA ASP A 39 0.88 12.26 5.05
C ASP A 39 0.03 12.11 3.78
N TRP A 40 0.35 12.87 2.73
CA TRP A 40 -0.33 12.76 1.44
C TRP A 40 0.01 11.45 0.69
N ILE A 41 1.20 10.87 0.95
CA ILE A 41 1.59 9.57 0.39
C ILE A 41 0.97 8.44 1.21
N GLN A 42 0.95 8.58 2.55
CA GLN A 42 0.25 7.66 3.41
C GLN A 42 -0.31 8.37 4.65
N PRO A 43 -1.66 8.46 4.79
CA PRO A 43 -2.26 9.05 5.97
C PRO A 43 -1.75 8.39 7.26
N PRO A 44 -1.54 9.17 8.32
CA PRO A 44 -1.03 8.65 9.57
C PRO A 44 -2.01 7.61 10.11
N SER A 45 -1.47 6.42 10.41
CA SER A 45 -2.27 5.38 11.07
C SER A 45 -2.27 5.64 12.57
N GLN A 46 -3.46 5.76 13.17
CA GLN A 46 -3.59 5.74 14.62
C GLN A 46 -3.10 4.39 15.15
N LYS A 47 -2.12 4.41 16.04
CA LYS A 47 -1.60 3.20 16.70
C LYS A 47 -2.36 3.02 18.01
N GLY A 48 -2.68 1.78 18.37
CA GLY A 48 -3.30 1.48 19.67
C GLY A 48 -2.45 1.98 20.84
N ILE A 49 -3.10 2.41 21.92
CA ILE A 49 -2.43 2.94 23.13
C ILE A 49 -1.65 1.82 23.83
N GLU A 50 -2.31 0.68 24.04
CA GLU A 50 -1.73 -0.51 24.66
C GLU A 50 -1.30 -1.53 23.60
N ARG A 51 -0.03 -1.95 23.64
CA ARG A 51 0.55 -2.91 22.66
C ARG A 51 1.22 -4.12 23.31
N GLN A 52 1.38 -4.09 24.63
CA GLN A 52 2.09 -5.08 25.42
C GLN A 52 1.12 -6.04 26.12
N LEU A 53 -0.14 -5.64 26.27
CA LEU A 53 -1.19 -6.47 26.84
C LEU A 53 -1.84 -7.33 25.77
N VAL A 54 -2.38 -8.47 26.20
CA VAL A 54 -3.21 -9.32 25.33
C VAL A 54 -4.46 -8.53 24.92
N PRO A 55 -4.79 -8.43 23.62
CA PRO A 55 -6.00 -7.74 23.17
C PRO A 55 -7.23 -8.41 23.78
N MET A 56 -8.05 -7.65 24.50
CA MET A 56 -9.27 -8.16 25.14
C MET A 56 -10.54 -7.90 24.32
N ALA A 57 -10.48 -7.01 23.33
CA ALA A 57 -11.60 -6.73 22.44
C ALA A 57 -11.89 -7.96 21.56
N SER A 58 -13.16 -8.36 21.50
CA SER A 58 -13.56 -9.43 20.60
C SER A 58 -13.52 -8.97 19.14
N MET A 59 -13.48 -9.93 18.21
CA MET A 59 -13.56 -9.63 16.78
C MET A 59 -14.85 -8.87 16.43
N GLN A 60 -15.95 -9.13 17.15
CA GLN A 60 -17.23 -8.47 16.97
C GLN A 60 -17.17 -7.01 17.43
N ASP A 61 -16.61 -6.73 18.62
CA ASP A 61 -16.46 -5.35 19.11
C ASP A 61 -15.65 -4.49 18.13
N LEU A 62 -14.60 -5.08 17.56
CA LEU A 62 -13.75 -4.42 16.56
C LEU A 62 -14.50 -4.14 15.25
N PHE A 63 -15.36 -5.06 14.82
CA PHE A 63 -16.18 -4.90 13.62
C PHE A 63 -17.29 -3.86 13.82
N ASP A 64 -17.96 -3.87 14.96
CA ASP A 64 -18.99 -2.90 15.31
C ASP A 64 -18.42 -1.48 15.36
N ALA A 65 -17.24 -1.32 15.96
CA ALA A 65 -16.53 -0.04 15.95
C ALA A 65 -16.17 0.43 14.53
N ALA A 66 -15.78 -0.49 13.64
CA ALA A 66 -15.39 -0.15 12.27
C ALA A 66 -16.60 0.15 11.37
N SER A 67 -17.68 -0.62 11.50
CA SER A 67 -18.92 -0.44 10.72
C SER A 67 -19.73 0.81 11.13
N ALA A 68 -19.45 1.37 12.32
CA ALA A 68 -20.02 2.65 12.75
C ALA A 68 -19.46 3.87 11.99
N VAL A 69 -18.36 3.72 11.24
CA VAL A 69 -17.76 4.80 10.46
C VAL A 69 -18.47 4.93 9.11
N GLU A 70 -19.13 6.06 8.85
CA GLU A 70 -19.94 6.28 7.64
C GLU A 70 -19.16 6.04 6.33
N VAL A 71 -17.89 6.46 6.28
CA VAL A 71 -16.99 6.31 5.12
C VAL A 71 -16.51 4.86 4.92
N ALA A 72 -16.76 3.95 5.87
CA ALA A 72 -16.31 2.57 5.76
C ALA A 72 -17.08 1.76 4.70
N GLU A 73 -18.30 2.17 4.36
CA GLU A 73 -19.14 1.58 3.30
C GLU A 73 -19.36 0.05 3.43
N PHE A 74 -19.25 -0.50 4.64
CA PHE A 74 -19.64 -1.89 4.95
C PHE A 74 -20.45 -1.95 6.25
N THR A 75 -21.47 -2.81 6.25
CA THR A 75 -22.34 -3.08 7.40
C THR A 75 -22.36 -4.57 7.77
N ARG A 76 -21.82 -5.43 6.90
CA ARG A 76 -21.86 -6.88 7.04
C ARG A 76 -20.51 -7.53 6.77
N TRP A 77 -20.26 -8.64 7.45
CA TRP A 77 -19.01 -9.42 7.32
C TRP A 77 -18.72 -9.90 5.89
N ASP A 78 -19.74 -10.25 5.11
CA ASP A 78 -19.56 -10.76 3.75
C ASP A 78 -19.17 -9.68 2.73
N GLN A 79 -19.28 -8.41 3.10
CA GLN A 79 -18.81 -7.27 2.30
C GLN A 79 -17.31 -7.03 2.46
N LEU A 80 -16.67 -7.65 3.47
CA LEU A 80 -15.23 -7.53 3.68
C LEU A 80 -14.46 -8.43 2.70
N GLN A 81 -13.41 -7.88 2.10
CA GLN A 81 -12.41 -8.62 1.35
C GLN A 81 -11.42 -9.30 2.30
N ARG A 82 -10.97 -8.58 3.34
CA ARG A 82 -10.05 -9.09 4.36
C ARG A 82 -10.06 -8.25 5.63
N ALA A 83 -9.55 -8.83 6.72
CA ALA A 83 -9.22 -8.14 7.96
C ALA A 83 -7.76 -8.40 8.33
N ASP A 84 -6.91 -7.37 8.31
CA ASP A 84 -5.48 -7.46 8.59
C ASP A 84 -5.19 -7.10 10.05
N LEU A 85 -4.87 -8.08 10.90
CA LEU A 85 -4.48 -7.87 12.29
C LEU A 85 -2.98 -7.55 12.41
N LYS A 86 -2.64 -6.49 13.15
CA LYS A 86 -1.25 -6.07 13.43
C LYS A 86 -1.05 -5.86 14.93
N PRO A 87 -0.90 -6.94 15.73
CA PRO A 87 -0.84 -6.87 17.19
C PRO A 87 0.29 -5.96 17.69
N GLY A 88 1.49 -6.05 17.10
CA GLY A 88 2.63 -5.20 17.47
C GLY A 88 2.42 -3.70 17.24
N LYS A 89 1.35 -3.30 16.52
CA LYS A 89 0.93 -1.89 16.36
C LYS A 89 -0.36 -1.56 17.13
N GLY A 90 -1.04 -2.56 17.67
CA GLY A 90 -2.39 -2.44 18.24
C GLY A 90 -3.42 -1.98 17.19
N ILE A 91 -3.37 -2.52 15.97
CA ILE A 91 -4.23 -2.10 14.86
C ILE A 91 -4.86 -3.33 14.20
N ILE A 92 -6.14 -3.25 13.86
CA ILE A 92 -6.81 -4.10 12.87
C ILE A 92 -7.24 -3.23 11.69
N LYS A 93 -7.17 -3.75 10.47
CA LYS A 93 -7.65 -3.06 9.26
C LYS A 93 -8.71 -3.90 8.56
N PHE A 94 -9.91 -3.37 8.46
CA PHE A 94 -10.97 -3.94 7.62
C PHE A 94 -10.88 -3.36 6.21
N VAL A 95 -10.96 -4.21 5.20
CA VAL A 95 -10.93 -3.83 3.78
C VAL A 95 -12.22 -4.31 3.16
N SER A 96 -13.04 -3.39 2.65
CA SER A 96 -14.26 -3.71 1.89
C SER A 96 -13.92 -4.31 0.53
N LYS A 97 -14.87 -5.00 -0.09
CA LYS A 97 -14.80 -5.48 -1.48
C LYS A 97 -15.03 -4.36 -2.50
N THR A 98 -15.62 -3.26 -2.06
CA THR A 98 -15.87 -2.04 -2.83
C THR A 98 -14.65 -1.15 -2.82
#